data_AF-A0A3B8VI97-F1
#
_entry.id   AF-A0A3B8VI97-F1
#
_cell.length_a   1.000
_cell.length_b   1.000
_cell.length_c   1.000
_cell.angle_alpha   90.00
_cell.angle_beta   90.00
_cell.angle_gamma   90.00
#
_symmetry.space_group_name_H-M   'P 1'
#
loop_
_entity.id
_entity.type
_entity.pdbx_description
1 polymer ?
#
loop_
_entity_poly.entity_id
_entity_poly.type
_entity_poly.pdbx_seq_one_letter_code
_entity_poly.pdbx_strand_id
1 'polypeptide(L)'
;MKQATTTNPDILANEPERRWRYGLGFWVNEHGRQWPDLPRDSFAAWGAGAKHIWVSPSTDLVVVLNPGPWTQVHQERARLKLEQVTISKIVDAVVG
;
A
#
# COMPACT_ATOMS: atom_id res chain seq x y z
N MET A 1 12.66 -9.53 6.00
CA MET A 1 11.76 -8.47 5.48
C MET A 1 11.52 -8.52 3.97
N LYS A 2 12.51 -8.87 3.11
CA LYS A 2 12.34 -8.91 1.63
C LYS A 2 11.02 -9.53 1.13
N GLN A 3 10.58 -10.63 1.75
CA GLN A 3 9.36 -11.34 1.35
C GLN A 3 8.06 -10.52 1.47
N ALA A 4 8.00 -9.54 2.38
CA ALA A 4 6.80 -8.72 2.59
C ALA A 4 6.69 -7.54 1.63
N THR A 5 7.78 -7.19 0.95
CA THR A 5 7.88 -5.98 0.09
C THR A 5 7.81 -6.31 -1.39
N THR A 6 7.79 -7.59 -1.76
CA THR A 6 7.90 -8.06 -3.14
C THR A 6 6.58 -8.61 -3.67
N THR A 7 6.35 -8.40 -4.96
CA THR A 7 5.25 -8.97 -5.72
C THR A 7 5.40 -10.48 -5.81
N ASN A 8 4.29 -11.21 -5.73
CA ASN A 8 4.30 -12.65 -5.88
C ASN A 8 4.80 -13.02 -7.29
N PRO A 9 5.81 -13.91 -7.42
CA PRO A 9 6.31 -14.38 -8.71
C PRO A 9 5.22 -14.92 -9.65
N ASP A 10 4.18 -15.56 -9.10
CA ASP A 10 3.07 -16.09 -9.90
C ASP A 10 2.24 -14.97 -10.54
N ILE A 11 2.07 -13.84 -9.83
CA ILE A 11 1.41 -12.65 -10.38
C ILE A 11 2.26 -12.04 -11.48
N LEU A 12 3.58 -11.95 -11.30
CA LEU A 12 4.48 -11.45 -12.34
C LEU A 12 4.42 -12.29 -13.61
N ALA A 13 4.35 -13.62 -13.46
CA ALA A 13 4.32 -14.55 -14.57
C ALA A 13 2.97 -14.58 -15.33
N ASN A 14 1.85 -14.33 -14.65
CA ASN A 14 0.51 -14.63 -15.19
C ASN A 14 -0.43 -13.43 -15.31
N GLU A 15 -0.13 -12.30 -14.68
CA GLU A 15 -1.03 -11.15 -14.62
C GLU A 15 -0.45 -9.93 -15.37
N PRO A 16 -1.29 -9.08 -15.98
CA PRO A 16 -0.82 -7.85 -16.59
C PRO A 16 -0.20 -6.93 -15.53
N GLU A 17 0.74 -6.09 -15.96
CA GLU A 17 1.52 -5.21 -15.08
C GLU A 17 0.69 -4.37 -14.10
N ARG A 18 -0.52 -3.94 -14.50
CA ARG A 18 -1.46 -3.24 -13.61
C ARG A 18 -1.88 -4.04 -12.37
N ARG A 19 -1.60 -5.35 -12.30
CA ARG A 19 -1.91 -6.23 -11.17
C ARG A 19 -0.69 -6.61 -10.34
N TRP A 20 0.51 -6.11 -10.67
CA TRP A 20 1.75 -6.35 -9.93
C TRP A 20 1.78 -5.53 -8.63
N ARG A 21 0.91 -5.93 -7.69
CA ARG A 21 0.49 -5.14 -6.53
C ARG A 21 0.25 -6.00 -5.28
N TYR A 22 0.52 -7.29 -5.36
CA TYR A 22 0.24 -8.22 -4.26
C TYR A 22 1.37 -9.23 -4.10
N GLY A 23 1.73 -9.49 -2.85
CA GLY A 23 2.80 -10.38 -2.43
C GLY A 23 2.30 -11.52 -1.55
N LEU A 24 3.08 -11.87 -0.52
CA LEU A 24 2.75 -12.91 0.46
C LEU A 24 1.74 -12.42 1.51
N GLY A 25 0.50 -12.21 1.09
CA GLY A 25 -0.60 -11.79 1.96
C GLY A 25 -0.74 -10.27 2.15
N PHE A 26 0.14 -9.49 1.52
CA PHE A 26 0.14 -8.03 1.57
C PHE A 26 -0.06 -7.42 0.19
N TRP A 27 -0.70 -6.25 0.16
CA TRP A 27 -0.58 -5.35 -0.98
C TRP A 27 0.80 -4.70 -0.94
N VAL A 28 1.52 -4.73 -2.05
CA VAL A 28 2.92 -4.29 -2.12
C VAL A 28 3.10 -3.22 -3.20
N ASN A 29 4.13 -2.39 -3.04
CA ASN A 29 4.40 -1.27 -3.94
C ASN A 29 5.69 -1.40 -4.76
N GLU A 30 6.26 -2.60 -4.87
CA GLU A 30 7.56 -2.86 -5.53
C GLU A 30 7.69 -2.20 -6.91
N HIS A 31 6.65 -2.28 -7.73
CA HIS A 31 6.63 -1.72 -9.08
C HIS A 31 5.93 -0.35 -9.17
N GLY A 32 5.58 0.26 -8.03
CA GLY A 32 4.88 1.55 -7.99
C GLY A 32 3.48 1.53 -8.57
N ARG A 33 2.84 0.36 -8.60
CA ARG A 33 1.52 0.18 -9.22
C ARG A 33 0.39 0.46 -8.24
N GLN A 34 0.62 0.28 -6.94
CA GLN A 34 -0.37 0.47 -5.89
C GLN A 34 -0.44 1.94 -5.44
N TRP A 35 0.71 2.50 -5.04
CA TRP A 35 0.87 3.88 -4.58
C TRP A 35 2.09 4.51 -5.29
N PRO A 36 1.94 5.07 -6.49
CA PRO A 36 3.04 5.53 -7.33
C PRO A 36 4.01 6.51 -6.66
N ASP A 37 3.52 7.34 -5.74
CA ASP A 37 4.31 8.41 -5.08
C ASP A 37 4.76 8.01 -3.66
N LEU A 38 4.56 6.75 -3.25
CA LEU A 38 5.09 6.20 -1.99
C LEU A 38 6.32 5.31 -2.23
N PRO A 39 7.12 5.04 -1.17
CA PRO A 39 8.27 4.14 -1.24
C PRO A 39 7.95 2.80 -1.91
N ARG A 40 8.89 2.31 -2.74
CA ARG A 40 8.74 1.06 -3.50
C ARG A 40 8.80 -0.18 -2.61
N ASP A 41 9.49 -0.08 -1.48
CA ASP A 41 9.57 -1.15 -0.48
C ASP A 41 8.40 -1.12 0.53
N SER A 42 7.36 -0.33 0.26
CA SER A 42 6.18 -0.26 1.13
C SER A 42 5.14 -1.34 0.85
N PHE A 43 4.41 -1.71 1.89
CA PHE A 43 3.36 -2.71 1.85
C PHE A 43 2.24 -2.42 2.85
N ALA A 44 1.07 -2.98 2.62
CA ALA A 44 -0.12 -2.77 3.46
C ALA A 44 -0.99 -4.01 3.61
N ALA A 45 -1.82 -3.99 4.64
CA ALA A 45 -2.94 -4.91 4.80
C ALA A 45 -4.23 -4.15 5.14
N TRP A 46 -5.34 -4.73 4.69
CA TRP A 46 -6.69 -4.20 4.86
C TRP A 46 -7.53 -5.13 5.72
N GLY A 47 -8.28 -4.54 6.64
CA GLY A 47 -9.27 -5.24 7.44
C GLY A 47 -10.66 -4.61 7.29
N ALA A 48 -11.68 -5.40 7.65
CA ALA A 48 -13.05 -4.91 7.71
C ALA A 48 -13.18 -3.67 8.63
N GLY A 49 -14.11 -2.78 8.29
CA GLY A 49 -14.31 -1.53 9.03
C GLY A 49 -13.23 -0.47 8.77
N ALA A 50 -12.68 -0.42 7.55
CA ALA A 50 -11.66 0.54 7.15
C ALA A 50 -10.36 0.47 7.99
N LYS A 51 -10.03 -0.70 8.55
CA LYS A 51 -8.75 -0.93 9.22
C LYS A 51 -7.64 -1.03 8.18
N HIS A 52 -6.54 -0.34 8.43
CA HIS A 52 -5.42 -0.32 7.51
C HIS A 52 -4.11 -0.22 8.27
N ILE A 53 -3.14 -1.02 7.83
CA ILE A 53 -1.74 -0.86 8.18
C ILE A 53 -0.96 -0.58 6.91
N TRP A 54 -0.01 0.33 6.98
CA TRP A 54 0.97 0.57 5.93
C TRP A 54 2.35 0.67 6.56
N VAL A 55 3.34 0.06 5.91
CA VAL A 55 4.71 -0.06 6.43
C VAL A 55 5.67 0.32 5.33
N SER A 56 6.70 1.10 5.68
CA SER A 56 7.82 1.46 4.79
C SER A 56 9.14 1.30 5.53
N PRO A 57 9.91 0.22 5.23
CA PRO A 57 11.22 -0.01 5.82
C PRO A 57 12.22 1.11 5.54
N SER A 58 12.28 1.63 4.31
CA SER A 58 13.23 2.68 3.91
C SER A 58 13.06 4.00 4.66
N THR A 59 11.90 4.22 5.27
CA THR A 59 11.59 5.41 6.06
C THR A 59 11.43 5.12 7.55
N ASP A 60 11.69 3.88 8.00
CA ASP A 60 11.42 3.40 9.36
C ASP A 60 10.02 3.77 9.89
N LEU A 61 9.01 3.75 9.01
CA LEU A 61 7.67 4.24 9.32
C LEU A 61 6.61 3.13 9.25
N VAL A 62 5.77 3.09 10.28
CA VAL A 62 4.54 2.30 10.33
C VAL A 62 3.35 3.23 10.55
N VAL A 63 2.34 3.15 9.69
CA VAL A 63 1.10 3.91 9.79
C VAL A 63 -0.06 2.95 10.04
N VAL A 64 -0.81 3.18 11.12
CA VAL A 64 -1.99 2.40 11.48
C VAL A 64 -3.21 3.33 11.53
N LEU A 65 -4.26 2.98 10.78
CA LEU A 65 -5.50 3.75 10.70
C LEU A 65 -6.69 2.86 11.06
N ASN A 66 -7.48 3.30 12.04
CA ASN A 66 -8.61 2.53 12.57
C ASN A 66 -9.71 3.45 13.16
N PRO A 67 -10.76 3.79 12.39
CA PRO A 67 -10.89 3.57 10.95
C PRO A 67 -10.02 4.56 10.15
N GLY A 68 -9.64 4.19 8.95
CA GLY A 68 -9.12 5.13 7.96
C GLY A 68 -10.21 5.97 7.29
N PRO A 69 -9.86 7.04 6.56
CA PRO A 69 -10.80 8.00 5.98
C PRO A 69 -11.66 7.47 4.81
N TRP A 70 -11.58 6.18 4.48
CA TRP A 70 -12.25 5.52 3.35
C TRP A 70 -13.44 4.65 3.77
N THR A 71 -14.04 4.90 4.93
CA THR A 71 -15.22 4.14 5.42
C THR A 71 -16.40 4.13 4.44
N GLN A 72 -16.51 5.14 3.58
CA GLN A 72 -17.58 5.31 2.58
C GLN A 72 -17.12 5.12 1.13
N VAL A 73 -15.88 4.66 0.91
CA VAL A 73 -15.30 4.54 -0.44
C VAL A 73 -15.30 3.08 -0.88
N HIS A 74 -16.27 2.72 -1.73
CA HIS A 74 -16.44 1.34 -2.21
C HIS A 74 -15.69 1.03 -3.51
N GLN A 75 -15.37 2.06 -4.31
CA GLN A 75 -14.62 1.88 -5.55
C GLN A 75 -13.12 1.80 -5.25
N GLU A 76 -12.48 0.69 -5.63
CA GLU A 76 -11.04 0.46 -5.42
C GLU A 76 -10.19 1.63 -5.91
N ARG A 77 -10.44 2.14 -7.13
CA ARG A 77 -9.65 3.24 -7.69
C ARG A 77 -9.76 4.53 -6.89
N ALA A 78 -10.93 4.84 -6.35
CA ALA A 78 -11.12 6.01 -5.50
C ALA A 78 -10.43 5.81 -4.14
N ARG A 79 -10.50 4.58 -3.60
CA ARG A 79 -9.86 4.20 -2.35
C ARG A 79 -8.34 4.33 -2.44
N LEU A 80 -7.72 3.75 -3.48
CA LEU A 80 -6.26 3.82 -3.70
C LEU A 80 -5.76 5.26 -3.86
N LYS A 81 -6.53 6.14 -4.51
CA LYS A 81 -6.21 7.57 -4.59
C LYS A 81 -6.23 8.25 -3.23
N LEU A 82 -7.25 7.94 -2.42
CA LEU A 82 -7.36 8.49 -1.08
C LEU A 82 -6.24 7.95 -0.16
N GLU A 83 -5.93 6.66 -0.24
CA GLU A 83 -4.79 6.04 0.43
C GLU A 83 -3.47 6.74 0.10
N GLN A 84 -3.16 6.91 -1.20
CA GLN A 84 -1.98 7.62 -1.68
C GLN A 84 -1.88 9.01 -1.05
N VAL A 85 -2.93 9.82 -1.18
CA VAL A 85 -2.92 11.20 -0.68
C VAL A 85 -2.79 11.24 0.85
N THR A 86 -3.53 10.39 1.56
CA THR A 86 -3.49 10.35 3.03
C THR A 86 -2.11 9.94 3.53
N ILE A 87 -1.52 8.88 2.97
CA ILE A 87 -0.25 8.36 3.44
C ILE A 87 0.89 9.30 3.02
N SER A 88 0.87 9.87 1.80
CA SER A 88 1.85 10.88 1.39
C SER A 88 1.90 12.04 2.38
N LYS A 89 0.74 12.59 2.78
CA LYS A 89 0.69 13.67 3.79
C LYS A 89 1.27 13.25 5.14
N ILE A 90 1.11 12.00 5.55
CA ILE A 90 1.69 11.48 6.80
C ILE A 90 3.20 11.35 6.66
N VAL A 91 3.69 10.78 5.55
CA VAL A 91 5.12 10.66 5.25
C VAL A 91 5.76 12.04 5.23
N ASP A 92 5.19 13.00 4.49
CA ASP A 92 5.71 14.37 4.41
C ASP A 92 5.78 15.06 5.78
N ALA A 93 4.82 14.78 6.67
CA ALA A 93 4.77 15.39 8.00
C ALA A 93 5.73 14.76 9.02
N VAL A 94 6.21 13.53 8.79
CA VAL A 94 7.02 12.77 9.75
C VAL A 94 8.47 12.59 9.30
N VAL A 95 8.68 12.48 7.99
CA VAL A 95 10.00 12.23 7.37
C VAL A 95 10.59 13.52 6.78
N GLY A 96 9.76 14.53 6.52
CA GLY A 96 10.14 15.85 6.01
C GLY A 96 10.68 16.81 7.06
#